data_AF-A0AAU2LGG5-F1
#
_entry.id   AF-A0AAU2LGG5-F1
#
_cell.length_a   1.000
_cell.length_b   1.000
_cell.length_c   1.000
_cell.angle_alpha   90.00
_cell.angle_beta   90.00
_cell.angle_gamma   90.00
#
_symmetry.space_group_name_H-M   'P 1'
#
loop_
_entity.id
_entity.type
_entity.pdbx_description
1 polymer ?
#
loop_
_entity_poly.entity_id
_entity_poly.type
_entity_poly.pdbx_seq_one_letter_code
_entity_poly.pdbx_strand_id
1 'polypeptide(L)'
;MGSNRLVSSGLYRERLEARDELAGIGGRLPREVTELLGEALEELDRRFAAATGEDPSGSLRRELTGASAARTPVGWWWQRRPDPTPWEQD
;
A
#
# COMPACT_ATOMS: atom_id res chain seq x y z
N MET A 1 11.00 22.47 -10.45
CA MET A 1 10.59 21.80 -9.18
C MET A 1 9.46 20.86 -9.53
N GLY A 2 9.66 19.54 -9.48
CA GLY A 2 8.70 18.54 -10.00
C GLY A 2 9.23 17.11 -9.93
N SER A 3 10.56 16.95 -9.79
CA SER A 3 11.21 15.64 -9.72
C SER A 3 11.02 14.92 -8.38
N ASN A 4 10.79 15.62 -7.25
CA ASN A 4 10.69 14.96 -5.93
C ASN A 4 9.32 14.28 -5.70
N ARG A 5 8.25 14.88 -6.23
CA ARG A 5 6.88 14.37 -6.11
C ARG A 5 6.68 13.00 -6.78
N LEU A 6 7.27 12.83 -7.96
CA LEU A 6 7.16 11.59 -8.74
C LEU A 6 7.95 10.44 -8.11
N VAL A 7 9.11 10.74 -7.51
CA VAL A 7 9.91 9.73 -6.80
C VAL A 7 9.18 9.27 -5.53
N SER A 8 8.64 10.18 -4.73
CA SER A 8 7.97 9.81 -3.48
C SER A 8 6.61 9.12 -3.69
N SER A 9 5.84 9.51 -4.70
CA SER A 9 4.59 8.81 -5.07
C SER A 9 4.86 7.46 -5.72
N GLY A 10 5.95 7.32 -6.50
CA GLY A 10 6.43 6.05 -7.02
C GLY A 10 6.82 5.07 -5.90
N LEU A 11 7.62 5.53 -4.92
CA LEU A 11 8.01 4.72 -3.75
C LEU A 11 6.81 4.28 -2.91
N TYR A 12 5.79 5.12 -2.79
CA TYR A 12 4.57 4.74 -2.09
C TYR A 12 3.82 3.64 -2.83
N ARG A 13 3.69 3.75 -4.16
CA ARG A 13 3.10 2.69 -5.00
C ARG A 13 3.85 1.38 -4.90
N GLU A 14 5.18 1.40 -5.06
CA GLU A 14 6.04 0.21 -4.96
C GLU A 14 5.85 -0.51 -3.62
N ARG A 15 5.67 0.24 -2.52
CA ARG A 15 5.38 -0.36 -1.21
C ARG A 15 4.02 -1.07 -1.17
N LEU A 16 2.98 -0.52 -1.82
CA LEU A 16 1.67 -1.16 -1.88
C LEU A 16 1.70 -2.43 -2.75
N GLU A 17 2.41 -2.39 -3.88
CA GLU A 17 2.62 -3.53 -4.76
C GLU A 17 3.41 -4.64 -4.04
N ALA A 18 4.48 -4.29 -3.32
CA ALA A 18 5.22 -5.23 -2.48
C ALA A 18 4.34 -5.86 -1.38
N ARG A 19 3.35 -5.11 -0.84
CA ARG A 19 2.39 -5.64 0.13
C ARG A 19 1.42 -6.64 -0.51
N ASP A 20 0.97 -6.40 -1.75
CA ASP A 20 0.17 -7.35 -2.54
C ASP A 20 0.96 -8.64 -2.83
N GLU A 21 2.21 -8.52 -3.23
CA GLU A 21 3.09 -9.69 -3.42
C GLU A 21 3.27 -10.49 -2.12
N LEU A 22 3.51 -9.79 -1.01
CA LEU A 22 3.70 -10.41 0.30
C LEU A 22 2.44 -11.15 0.78
N ALA A 23 1.25 -10.59 0.51
CA ALA A 23 -0.02 -11.28 0.77
C ALA A 23 -0.19 -12.53 -0.12
N GLY A 24 0.26 -12.47 -1.37
CA GLY A 24 0.24 -13.62 -2.29
C GLY A 24 1.20 -14.76 -1.89
N ILE A 25 2.32 -14.44 -1.24
CA ILE A 25 3.30 -15.44 -0.78
C ILE A 25 2.73 -16.30 0.35
N GLY A 26 1.90 -15.76 1.22
CA GLY A 26 1.31 -16.49 2.37
C GLY A 26 0.53 -17.75 1.98
N GLY A 27 -0.05 -17.78 0.78
CA GLY A 27 -0.75 -18.96 0.25
C GLY A 27 0.16 -20.09 -0.25
N ARG A 28 1.48 -19.86 -0.32
CA ARG A 28 2.49 -20.81 -0.85
C ARG A 28 3.42 -21.35 0.23
N LEU A 29 3.30 -20.86 1.46
CA LEU A 29 4.14 -21.24 2.59
C LEU A 29 3.52 -22.37 3.41
N PRO A 30 4.34 -23.17 4.12
CA PRO A 30 3.85 -24.08 5.15
C PRO A 30 3.05 -23.30 6.22
N ARG A 31 2.03 -23.95 6.78
CA ARG A 31 1.08 -23.33 7.70
C ARG A 31 1.74 -22.60 8.85
N GLU A 32 2.74 -23.22 9.47
CA GLU A 32 3.47 -22.68 10.62
C GLU A 32 4.21 -21.39 10.26
N VAL A 33 4.71 -21.29 9.02
CA VAL A 33 5.38 -20.09 8.51
C VAL A 33 4.36 -19.03 8.12
N THR A 34 3.20 -19.42 7.58
CA THR A 34 2.10 -18.50 7.28
C THR A 34 1.53 -17.86 8.55
N GLU A 35 1.43 -18.60 9.65
CA GLU A 35 0.99 -18.07 10.95
C GLU A 35 1.98 -17.02 11.49
N LEU A 36 3.28 -17.33 11.50
CA LEU A 36 4.33 -16.36 11.90
C LEU A 36 4.37 -15.12 11.00
N LEU A 37 4.22 -15.31 9.68
CA LEU A 37 4.13 -14.21 8.73
C LEU A 37 2.87 -13.37 9.00
N GLY A 38 1.73 -14.00 9.29
CA GLY A 38 0.48 -13.34 9.63
C GLY A 38 0.63 -12.39 10.81
N GLU A 39 1.21 -12.84 11.92
CA GLU A 39 1.44 -12.00 13.11
C GLU A 39 2.33 -10.79 12.82
N ALA A 40 3.43 -10.99 12.08
CA ALA A 40 4.31 -9.89 11.69
C ALA A 40 3.62 -8.88 10.77
N LEU A 41 2.78 -9.39 9.85
CA LEU A 41 1.98 -8.58 8.95
C LEU A 41 0.89 -7.80 9.67
N GLU A 42 0.27 -8.36 10.71
CA GLU A 42 -0.75 -7.66 11.51
C GLU A 42 -0.18 -6.44 12.22
N GLU A 43 1.03 -6.54 12.80
CA GLU A 43 1.71 -5.39 13.40
C GLU A 43 2.06 -4.33 12.35
N LEU A 44 2.56 -4.75 11.19
CA LEU A 44 2.84 -3.85 10.07
C LEU A 44 1.57 -3.13 9.60
N ASP A 45 0.49 -3.88 9.42
CA ASP A 45 -0.81 -3.39 8.98
C ASP A 45 -1.42 -2.42 9.99
N ARG A 46 -1.29 -2.69 11.29
CA ARG A 46 -1.69 -1.76 12.36
C ARG A 46 -0.92 -0.45 12.30
N ARG A 47 0.41 -0.50 12.16
CA ARG A 47 1.24 0.72 12.04
C ARG A 47 0.92 1.49 10.77
N PHE A 48 0.72 0.79 9.66
CA PHE A 48 0.32 1.40 8.40
C PHE A 48 -1.03 2.10 8.54
N ALA A 49 -2.02 1.43 9.13
CA ALA A 49 -3.35 2.00 9.38
C ALA A 49 -3.31 3.21 10.32
N ALA A 50 -2.41 3.23 11.30
CA ALA A 50 -2.24 4.37 12.20
C ALA A 50 -1.54 5.57 11.54
N ALA A 51 -0.66 5.31 10.56
CA ALA A 51 0.08 6.33 9.83
C ALA A 51 -0.64 6.80 8.53
N THR A 52 -1.82 6.26 8.24
CA THR A 52 -2.57 6.56 7.01
C THR A 52 -4.04 6.84 7.31
N GLY A 53 -4.59 7.89 6.70
CA GLY A 53 -6.01 8.18 6.68
C GLY A 53 -6.76 7.25 5.72
N GLU A 54 -8.07 7.11 5.94
CA GLU A 54 -8.94 6.38 5.03
C GLU A 54 -9.17 7.18 3.73
N ASP A 55 -9.04 6.51 2.59
CA ASP A 55 -9.40 7.00 1.25
C ASP A 55 -10.42 6.04 0.61
N PRO A 56 -11.67 6.02 1.10
CA PRO A 56 -12.71 5.13 0.57
C PRO A 56 -13.05 5.45 -0.89
N SER A 57 -12.69 6.65 -1.37
CA SER A 57 -12.88 7.07 -2.75
C SER A 57 -11.86 6.47 -3.74
N GLY A 58 -10.81 5.83 -3.22
CA GLY A 58 -9.69 5.32 -4.01
C GLY A 58 -9.07 6.38 -4.91
N SER A 59 -9.09 7.64 -4.47
CA SER A 59 -8.57 8.78 -5.22
C SER A 59 -7.08 8.65 -5.44
N LEU A 60 -6.33 8.28 -4.39
CA LEU A 60 -4.89 8.08 -4.45
C LEU A 60 -4.54 6.90 -5.36
N ARG A 61 -5.31 5.80 -5.28
CA ARG A 61 -5.11 4.66 -6.16
C ARG A 61 -5.19 5.04 -7.64
N ARG A 62 -6.18 5.86 -8.02
CA ARG A 62 -6.34 6.36 -9.39
C ARG A 62 -5.21 7.30 -9.80
N GLU A 63 -4.73 8.14 -8.89
CA GLU A 63 -3.59 9.02 -9.11
C GLU A 63 -2.30 8.23 -9.37
N LEU A 64 -2.06 7.18 -8.58
CA LEU A 64 -0.87 6.32 -8.74
C LEU A 64 -1.00 5.45 -10.00
N THR A 65 -2.04 4.64 -10.12
CA THR A 65 -2.07 3.58 -11.14
C THR A 65 -2.67 4.04 -12.49
N GLY A 66 -3.29 5.22 -12.53
CA GLY A 66 -4.10 5.67 -13.66
C GLY A 66 -5.44 4.93 -13.75
N ALA A 67 -6.37 5.46 -14.56
CA ALA A 67 -7.75 4.98 -14.63
C ALA A 67 -7.90 3.50 -15.08
N SER A 68 -6.92 2.95 -15.79
CA SER A 68 -6.99 1.60 -16.37
C SER A 68 -6.57 0.49 -15.39
N ALA A 69 -5.54 0.74 -14.57
CA ALA A 69 -5.03 -0.23 -13.59
C ALA A 69 -5.82 -0.23 -12.26
N ALA A 70 -6.73 0.71 -12.06
CA ALA A 70 -7.66 0.74 -10.93
C ALA A 70 -8.67 -0.43 -10.89
N ARG A 71 -8.65 -1.35 -11.87
CA ARG A 71 -9.58 -2.48 -12.00
C ARG A 71 -9.07 -3.81 -11.44
N THR A 72 -7.78 -3.93 -11.14
CA THR A 72 -7.22 -5.16 -10.54
C THR A 72 -7.70 -5.31 -9.09
N PRO A 73 -8.07 -6.51 -8.61
CA PRO A 73 -8.29 -6.73 -7.19
C PRO A 73 -6.98 -6.43 -6.44
N VAL A 74 -7.03 -5.52 -5.48
CA VAL A 74 -5.87 -5.12 -4.68
C VAL A 74 -6.24 -5.15 -3.20
N GLY A 75 -5.24 -5.26 -2.33
CA GLY A 75 -5.48 -5.26 -0.89
C GLY A 75 -6.11 -3.97 -0.35
N TRP A 76 -6.70 -4.06 0.84
CA TRP A 76 -7.39 -2.94 1.50
C TRP A 76 -6.47 -1.73 1.77
N TRP A 77 -5.14 -1.93 1.84
CA TRP A 77 -4.15 -0.85 1.99
C TRP A 77 -4.13 0.15 0.83
N TRP A 78 -4.71 -0.18 -0.32
CA TRP A 78 -4.88 0.77 -1.44
C TRP A 78 -5.99 1.79 -1.22
N GLN A 79 -6.83 1.61 -0.20
CA GLN A 79 -7.88 2.55 0.22
C GLN A 79 -7.40 3.42 1.39
N ARG A 80 -6.07 3.57 1.53
CA ARG A 80 -5.44 4.37 2.57
C ARG A 80 -4.54 5.42 1.93
N ARG A 81 -4.51 6.61 2.51
CA ARG A 81 -3.68 7.72 2.07
C ARG A 81 -2.78 8.17 3.23
N PRO A 82 -1.46 8.36 3.00
CA PRO A 82 -0.59 8.89 4.04
C PRO A 82 -1.02 10.33 4.39
N ASP A 83 -1.09 10.63 5.69
CA ASP A 83 -1.44 11.95 6.22
C ASP A 83 -0.39 12.36 7.28
N PRO A 84 0.43 13.41 7.02
CA PRO A 84 0.43 14.26 5.84
C PRO A 84 0.96 13.53 4.59
N THR A 85 0.45 13.90 3.42
CA THR A 85 0.96 13.39 2.14
C THR A 85 2.41 13.87 1.94
N PRO A 86 3.43 12.98 1.99
CA PRO A 86 4.84 13.41 2.02
C PRO A 86 5.28 14.20 0.78
N TRP A 87 4.59 14.00 -0.35
CA TRP A 87 4.90 14.60 -1.65
C TRP A 87 4.01 15.79 -2.03
N GLU A 88 3.14 16.24 -1.13
CA GLU A 88 2.37 17.50 -1.28
C GLU A 88 2.97 18.64 -0.43
N GLN A 89 3.99 18.35 0.37
CA GLN A 89 4.63 19.29 1.31
C GLN A 89 5.83 20.04 0.70
N ASP A 90 6.11 19.88 -0.61
CA ASP A 90 7.22 20.51 -1.35
C ASP A 90 6.75 21.57 -2.35
#